data_AF-L0AP84-F1
#
_entry.id   AF-L0AP84-F1
#
_cell.length_a   1.000
_cell.length_b   1.000
_cell.length_c   1.000
_cell.angle_alpha   90.00
_cell.angle_beta   90.00
_cell.angle_gamma   90.00
#
_symmetry.space_group_name_H-M   'P 1'
#
loop_
_entity.id
_entity.type
_entity.pdbx_description
1 polymer ?
#
loop_
_entity_poly.entity_id
_entity_poly.type
_entity_poly.pdbx_seq_one_letter_code
_entity_poly.pdbx_strand_id
1 'polypeptide(L)'
;AVADLSYAAKHAGVVQMGSLLPARRARGPNEPGGIKFGLFADIIQANRKYPNDPAKAALEVVGAGTMLYDQIWLGSYMSGGVGFTQYATAAYTDNILDEFTYYGMDYIKDKYKVDWKNPSPSDKVKPTQDIVNDIATEVTLNAMEQYEQFPTMMEDHFGGSQRA
;
A
#
# COMPACT_ATOMS: atom_id res chain seq x y z
N ALA A 1 21.87 -9.76 -36.90
CA ALA A 1 21.67 -8.32 -36.68
C ALA A 1 20.20 -7.97 -36.37
N VAL A 2 19.27 -7.98 -37.33
CA VAL A 2 17.86 -7.57 -37.08
C VAL A 2 17.12 -8.51 -36.12
N ALA A 3 17.35 -9.82 -36.22
CA ALA A 3 16.79 -10.81 -35.30
C ALA A 3 17.31 -10.61 -33.86
N ASP A 4 18.60 -10.27 -33.70
CA ASP A 4 19.21 -10.02 -32.39
C ASP A 4 18.59 -8.79 -31.71
N LEU A 5 18.35 -7.72 -32.48
CA LEU A 5 17.63 -6.54 -32.01
C LEU A 5 16.20 -6.89 -31.57
N SER A 6 15.51 -7.71 -32.36
CA SER A 6 14.15 -8.15 -32.04
C SER A 6 14.10 -8.99 -30.77
N TYR A 7 15.07 -9.90 -30.58
CA TYR A 7 15.16 -10.72 -29.38
C TYR A 7 15.54 -9.91 -28.15
N ALA A 8 16.51 -9.00 -28.28
CA ALA A 8 16.91 -8.09 -27.21
C ALA A 8 15.74 -7.21 -26.75
N ALA A 9 15.02 -6.59 -27.68
CA ALA A 9 13.92 -5.68 -27.37
C ALA A 9 12.67 -6.38 -26.79
N LYS A 10 12.47 -7.68 -27.06
CA LYS A 10 11.25 -8.40 -26.68
C LYS A 10 11.43 -9.45 -25.59
N HIS A 11 12.67 -9.85 -25.29
CA HIS A 11 12.95 -10.91 -24.32
C HIS A 11 14.19 -10.61 -23.46
N ALA A 12 15.36 -10.44 -24.07
CA ALA A 12 16.62 -10.44 -23.30
C ALA A 12 16.86 -9.16 -22.49
N GLY A 13 16.41 -8.00 -23.00
CA GLY A 13 16.64 -6.69 -22.39
C GLY A 13 15.38 -5.95 -21.97
N VAL A 14 14.19 -6.55 -22.12
CA VAL A 14 12.93 -5.89 -21.76
C VAL A 14 12.65 -6.06 -20.26
N VAL A 15 12.25 -4.97 -19.61
CA VAL A 15 11.72 -5.00 -18.25
C VAL A 15 10.22 -4.76 -18.33
N GLN A 16 9.45 -5.77 -17.95
CA GLN A 16 7.98 -5.72 -17.94
C GLN A 16 7.48 -5.23 -16.58
N MET A 17 6.31 -4.59 -16.58
CA MET A 17 5.66 -4.11 -15.36
C MET A 17 5.07 -5.26 -14.55
N GLY A 18 4.64 -6.33 -15.22
CA GLY A 18 4.12 -7.52 -14.54
C GLY A 18 4.32 -8.77 -15.35
N SER A 19 4.53 -9.90 -14.68
CA SER A 19 4.64 -11.21 -15.32
C SER A 19 3.28 -11.78 -15.70
N LEU A 20 3.25 -12.71 -16.66
CA LEU A 20 2.03 -13.45 -17.02
C LEU A 20 1.45 -14.21 -15.81
N LEU A 21 0.14 -14.47 -15.85
CA LEU A 21 -0.57 -15.14 -14.77
C LEU A 21 -0.91 -16.61 -15.07
N PRO A 22 -1.04 -17.46 -14.02
CA PRO A 22 -1.45 -18.85 -14.17
C PRO A 22 -2.82 -19.01 -14.83
N ALA A 23 -3.04 -20.17 -15.46
CA ALA A 23 -4.18 -20.47 -16.32
C ALA A 23 -5.57 -20.13 -15.71
N ARG A 24 -5.79 -20.35 -14.41
CA ARG A 24 -7.07 -20.04 -13.73
C ARG A 24 -7.46 -18.57 -13.84
N ARG A 25 -6.48 -17.68 -14.01
CA ARG A 25 -6.64 -16.23 -14.18
C ARG A 25 -5.76 -15.74 -15.32
N ALA A 26 -5.75 -16.47 -16.44
CA ALA A 26 -4.83 -16.31 -17.56
C ALA A 26 -4.81 -14.89 -18.14
N ARG A 27 -3.65 -14.23 -18.01
CA ARG A 27 -3.37 -12.88 -18.53
C ARG A 27 -1.93 -12.83 -19.02
N GLY A 28 -1.69 -12.05 -20.06
CA GLY A 28 -0.34 -11.77 -20.54
C GLY A 28 0.45 -10.90 -19.55
N PRO A 29 1.68 -10.52 -19.91
CA PRO A 29 2.45 -9.55 -19.14
C PRO A 29 1.80 -8.18 -19.06
N ASN A 30 2.25 -7.36 -18.10
CA ASN A 30 1.80 -5.99 -17.84
C ASN A 30 0.32 -5.84 -17.43
N GLU A 31 -0.29 -6.92 -16.94
CA GLU A 31 -1.63 -6.87 -16.33
C GLU A 31 -1.52 -6.68 -14.81
N PRO A 32 -2.50 -6.03 -14.14
CA PRO A 32 -2.37 -5.63 -12.73
C PRO A 32 -1.96 -6.77 -11.79
N GLY A 33 -2.57 -7.95 -11.93
CA GLY A 33 -2.25 -9.09 -11.08
C GLY A 33 -0.81 -9.62 -11.19
N GLY A 34 -0.07 -9.22 -12.24
CA GLY A 34 1.34 -9.56 -12.44
C GLY A 34 2.32 -8.53 -11.87
N ILE A 35 1.86 -7.34 -11.48
CA ILE A 35 2.69 -6.27 -10.94
C ILE A 35 2.99 -6.58 -9.47
N LYS A 36 4.27 -6.73 -9.14
CA LYS A 36 4.71 -6.97 -7.75
C LYS A 36 4.58 -5.69 -6.92
N PHE A 37 4.25 -5.81 -5.64
CA PHE A 37 4.05 -4.66 -4.75
C PHE A 37 5.26 -3.72 -4.67
N GLY A 38 6.49 -4.26 -4.62
CA GLY A 38 7.69 -3.41 -4.63
C GLY A 38 7.84 -2.59 -5.91
N LEU A 39 7.58 -3.20 -7.07
CA LEU A 39 7.62 -2.49 -8.34
C LEU A 39 6.48 -1.46 -8.44
N PHE A 40 5.30 -1.79 -7.91
CA PHE A 40 4.19 -0.84 -7.84
C PHE A 40 4.54 0.38 -6.96
N ALA A 41 5.15 0.15 -5.80
CA ALA A 41 5.64 1.23 -4.95
C ALA A 41 6.66 2.13 -5.68
N ASP A 42 7.56 1.55 -6.48
CA ASP A 42 8.53 2.31 -7.28
C ASP A 42 7.90 3.09 -8.46
N ILE A 43 6.76 2.63 -8.99
CA ILE A 43 6.00 3.38 -10.01
C ILE A 43 5.49 4.70 -9.41
N ILE A 44 5.03 4.69 -8.16
CA ILE A 44 4.49 5.86 -7.48
C ILE A 44 5.62 6.84 -7.10
N GLN A 45 5.50 8.09 -7.54
CA GLN A 45 6.56 9.09 -7.41
C GLN A 45 6.55 9.86 -6.08
N ALA A 46 5.75 9.43 -5.10
CA ALA A 46 5.59 10.13 -3.84
C ALA A 46 6.90 10.18 -3.04
N ASN A 47 7.68 9.09 -3.02
CA ASN A 47 8.98 9.04 -2.37
C ASN A 47 9.96 10.09 -2.93
N ARG A 48 9.90 10.39 -4.25
CA ARG A 48 10.71 11.45 -4.88
C ARG A 48 10.27 12.85 -4.43
N LYS A 49 8.98 13.05 -4.22
CA LYS A 49 8.40 14.37 -3.90
C LYS A 49 8.42 14.67 -2.40
N TYR A 50 8.26 13.66 -1.56
CA TYR A 50 8.18 13.76 -0.11
C TYR A 50 9.23 12.86 0.57
N PRO A 51 10.53 13.09 0.31
CA PRO A 51 11.60 12.19 0.77
C PRO A 51 11.77 12.15 2.30
N ASN A 52 11.27 13.17 3.00
CA ASN A 52 11.36 13.31 4.46
C ASN A 52 10.02 13.01 5.15
N ASP A 53 9.07 12.42 4.41
CA ASP A 53 7.75 12.04 4.91
C ASP A 53 7.41 10.61 4.44
N PRO A 54 7.97 9.59 5.11
CA PRO A 54 7.76 8.20 4.73
C PRO A 54 6.29 7.76 4.88
N ALA A 55 5.54 8.36 5.81
CA ALA A 55 4.11 8.10 5.96
C ALA A 55 3.35 8.59 4.72
N LYS A 56 3.56 9.83 4.29
CA LYS A 56 2.95 10.35 3.06
C LYS A 56 3.34 9.52 1.85
N ALA A 57 4.61 9.14 1.72
CA ALA A 57 5.07 8.30 0.62
C ALA A 57 4.36 6.93 0.60
N ALA A 58 4.20 6.30 1.76
CA ALA A 58 3.49 5.03 1.89
C ALA A 58 1.98 5.16 1.61
N LEU A 59 1.32 6.19 2.14
CA LEU A 59 -0.11 6.44 1.95
C LEU A 59 -0.47 6.70 0.48
N GLU A 60 0.40 7.38 -0.28
CA GLU A 60 0.22 7.55 -1.73
C GLU A 60 0.34 6.21 -2.48
N VAL A 61 1.23 5.31 -2.03
CA VAL A 61 1.32 3.95 -2.58
C VAL A 61 0.07 3.14 -2.23
N VAL A 62 -0.44 3.25 -1.01
CA VAL A 62 -1.68 2.59 -0.58
C VAL A 62 -2.86 3.07 -1.43
N GLY A 63 -3.09 4.38 -1.54
CA GLY A 63 -4.23 4.91 -2.29
C GLY A 63 -4.19 4.55 -3.79
N ALA A 64 -3.01 4.63 -4.42
CA ALA A 64 -2.86 4.18 -5.79
C ALA A 64 -3.06 2.65 -5.91
N GLY A 65 -2.60 1.91 -4.90
CA GLY A 65 -2.64 0.45 -4.83
C GLY A 65 -4.07 -0.06 -4.71
N THR A 66 -4.86 0.43 -3.76
CA THR A 66 -6.25 -0.01 -3.59
C THR A 66 -7.11 0.37 -4.80
N MET A 67 -6.84 1.52 -5.43
CA MET A 67 -7.51 1.86 -6.69
C MET A 67 -7.19 0.84 -7.79
N LEU A 68 -5.92 0.54 -8.06
CA LEU A 68 -5.55 -0.40 -9.13
C LEU A 68 -5.94 -1.85 -8.79
N TYR A 69 -5.62 -2.30 -7.58
CA TYR A 69 -5.75 -3.70 -7.19
C TYR A 69 -7.18 -4.05 -6.77
N ASP A 70 -7.90 -3.19 -6.06
CA ASP A 70 -9.26 -3.53 -5.60
C ASP A 70 -10.31 -3.06 -6.59
N GLN A 71 -10.26 -1.82 -7.07
CA GLN A 71 -11.32 -1.31 -7.95
C GLN A 71 -11.20 -1.88 -9.38
N ILE A 72 -10.01 -1.84 -9.96
CA ILE A 72 -9.81 -2.30 -11.34
C ILE A 72 -9.54 -3.80 -11.39
N TRP A 73 -8.53 -4.29 -10.69
CA TRP A 73 -8.12 -5.68 -10.84
C TRP A 73 -9.13 -6.65 -10.22
N LEU A 74 -9.38 -6.57 -8.91
CA LEU A 74 -10.34 -7.44 -8.25
C LEU A 74 -11.79 -7.11 -8.65
N GLY A 75 -12.14 -5.83 -8.62
CA GLY A 75 -13.49 -5.30 -8.84
C GLY A 75 -13.97 -5.31 -10.30
N SER A 76 -13.05 -5.50 -11.26
CA SER A 76 -13.40 -5.64 -12.67
C SER A 76 -12.80 -6.89 -13.30
N TYR A 77 -11.48 -6.96 -13.47
CA TYR A 77 -10.83 -8.07 -14.20
C TYR A 77 -11.13 -9.46 -13.60
N MET A 78 -11.27 -9.54 -12.28
CA MET A 78 -11.52 -10.79 -11.56
C MET A 78 -12.97 -10.95 -11.10
N SER A 79 -13.82 -9.94 -11.29
CA SER A 79 -15.25 -9.99 -10.96
C SER A 79 -16.12 -9.19 -11.95
N GLY A 80 -16.34 -7.89 -11.70
CA GLY A 80 -17.19 -6.99 -12.49
C GLY A 80 -18.50 -6.60 -11.81
N GLY A 81 -19.27 -5.71 -12.44
CA GLY A 81 -20.54 -5.20 -11.92
C GLY A 81 -20.37 -3.90 -11.13
N VAL A 82 -21.04 -3.79 -9.98
CA VAL A 82 -20.92 -2.61 -9.08
C VAL A 82 -19.48 -2.42 -8.60
N GLY A 83 -18.74 -3.52 -8.42
CA GLY A 83 -17.33 -3.50 -8.06
C GLY A 83 -17.07 -3.17 -6.59
N PHE A 84 -15.84 -2.74 -6.30
CA PHE A 84 -15.30 -2.62 -4.94
C PHE A 84 -14.86 -1.19 -4.60
N THR A 85 -15.59 -0.19 -5.09
CA THR A 85 -15.23 1.23 -4.90
C THR A 85 -15.03 1.59 -3.43
N GLN A 86 -16.00 1.30 -2.56
CA GLN A 86 -15.92 1.68 -1.15
C GLN A 86 -14.97 0.81 -0.31
N TYR A 87 -14.60 -0.38 -0.79
CA TYR A 87 -13.49 -1.11 -0.20
C TYR A 87 -12.18 -0.33 -0.37
N ALA A 88 -11.95 0.22 -1.56
CA ALA A 88 -10.72 0.93 -1.87
C ALA A 88 -10.69 2.35 -1.28
N THR A 89 -11.79 3.10 -1.36
CA THR A 89 -11.84 4.51 -0.91
C THR A 89 -11.54 4.64 0.57
N ALA A 90 -11.94 3.67 1.40
CA ALA A 90 -11.63 3.65 2.83
C ALA A 90 -10.13 3.82 3.15
N ALA A 91 -9.24 3.45 2.23
CA ALA A 91 -7.80 3.59 2.39
C ALA A 91 -7.22 4.90 1.82
N TYR A 92 -8.03 5.77 1.20
CA TYR A 92 -7.56 7.02 0.60
C TYR A 92 -8.52 8.22 0.72
N THR A 93 -9.61 8.09 1.46
CA THR A 93 -10.54 9.19 1.75
C THR A 93 -10.57 9.52 3.23
N ASP A 94 -11.08 10.72 3.53
CA ASP A 94 -11.46 11.17 4.88
C ASP A 94 -10.31 11.24 5.91
N ASN A 95 -9.06 11.02 5.46
CA ASN A 95 -7.84 11.01 6.26
C ASN A 95 -7.86 10.03 7.44
N ILE A 96 -8.74 9.03 7.43
CA ILE A 96 -8.88 8.06 8.53
C ILE A 96 -7.60 7.22 8.64
N LEU A 97 -7.14 6.64 7.52
CA LEU A 97 -5.90 5.87 7.50
C LEU A 97 -4.66 6.76 7.75
N ASP A 98 -4.67 8.00 7.26
CA ASP A 98 -3.62 8.97 7.52
C ASP A 98 -3.45 9.21 9.03
N GLU A 99 -4.55 9.44 9.76
CA GLU A 99 -4.53 9.67 11.21
C GLU A 99 -3.89 8.49 11.95
N PHE A 100 -4.32 7.26 11.66
CA PHE A 100 -3.77 6.06 12.30
C PHE A 100 -2.26 5.90 12.00
N THR A 101 -1.88 6.20 10.77
CA THR A 101 -0.48 6.11 10.33
C THR A 101 0.38 7.14 11.06
N TYR A 102 -0.03 8.41 11.07
CA TYR A 102 0.74 9.47 11.74
C TYR A 102 0.78 9.31 13.25
N TYR A 103 -0.29 8.83 13.88
CA TYR A 103 -0.25 8.41 15.28
C TYR A 103 0.86 7.37 15.52
N GLY A 104 0.94 6.34 14.69
CA GLY A 104 2.01 5.35 14.75
C GLY A 104 3.41 5.94 14.54
N MET A 105 3.56 6.92 13.64
CA MET A 105 4.82 7.63 13.41
C MET A 105 5.28 8.41 14.64
N ASP A 106 4.36 9.08 15.33
CA ASP A 106 4.67 9.81 16.55
C ASP A 106 4.97 8.84 17.71
N TYR A 107 4.24 7.72 17.80
CA TYR A 107 4.52 6.67 18.79
C TYR A 107 5.95 6.10 18.66
N ILE A 108 6.38 5.75 17.44
CA ILE A 108 7.73 5.20 17.24
C ILE A 108 8.82 6.26 17.49
N LYS A 109 8.53 7.52 17.20
CA LYS A 109 9.45 8.62 17.49
C LYS A 109 9.61 8.80 19.00
N ASP A 110 8.52 8.80 19.75
CA ASP A 110 8.57 9.04 21.19
C ASP A 110 9.12 7.86 21.97
N LYS A 111 8.71 6.63 21.63
CA LYS A 111 9.12 5.42 22.35
C LYS A 111 10.48 4.88 21.91
N TYR A 112 10.71 4.80 20.60
CA TYR A 112 11.89 4.18 20.02
C TYR A 112 12.95 5.17 19.53
N LYS A 113 12.68 6.48 19.66
CA LYS A 113 13.60 7.56 19.26
C LYS A 113 13.96 7.51 17.76
N VAL A 114 13.02 7.02 16.95
CA VAL A 114 13.15 7.00 15.48
C VAL A 114 12.92 8.41 14.93
N ASP A 115 13.94 9.01 14.32
CA ASP A 115 13.76 10.25 13.55
C ASP A 115 13.28 9.92 12.13
N TRP A 116 11.99 9.67 12.00
CA TRP A 116 11.40 9.35 10.71
C TRP A 116 11.43 10.50 9.69
N LYS A 117 11.69 11.74 10.12
CA LYS A 117 11.86 12.89 9.22
C LYS A 117 13.27 12.98 8.63
N ASN A 118 14.26 12.40 9.32
CA ASN A 118 15.64 12.30 8.85
C ASN A 118 16.11 10.84 8.88
N PRO A 119 15.50 9.95 8.07
CA PRO A 119 15.71 8.52 8.20
C PRO A 119 17.17 8.12 7.93
N SER A 120 17.83 7.53 8.93
CA SER A 120 19.13 6.87 8.78
C SER A 120 19.02 5.36 8.98
N PRO A 121 19.89 4.53 8.36
CA PRO A 121 20.01 3.11 8.70
C PRO A 121 20.25 2.84 10.20
N SER A 122 20.83 3.81 10.93
CA SER A 122 21.04 3.75 12.39
C SER A 122 19.75 3.88 13.20
N ASP A 123 18.70 4.47 12.62
CA ASP A 123 17.47 4.83 13.34
C ASP A 123 16.43 3.71 13.25
N LYS A 124 16.86 2.53 12.79
CA LYS A 124 16.04 1.35 12.70
C LYS A 124 16.04 0.61 14.03
N VAL A 125 14.84 0.28 14.48
CA VAL A 125 14.65 -0.62 15.60
C VAL A 125 14.87 -2.06 15.13
N LYS A 126 15.44 -2.91 15.99
CA LYS A 126 15.64 -4.33 15.68
C LYS A 126 14.28 -5.01 15.44
N PRO A 127 14.08 -5.77 14.35
CA PRO A 127 12.80 -6.42 14.07
C PRO A 127 12.61 -7.67 14.93
N THR A 128 12.33 -7.51 16.22
CA THR A 128 11.96 -8.60 17.14
C THR A 128 10.44 -8.71 17.25
N GLN A 129 9.94 -9.90 17.58
CA GLN A 129 8.49 -10.12 17.77
C GLN A 129 7.90 -9.20 18.84
N ASP A 130 8.64 -8.92 19.92
CA ASP A 130 8.19 -8.03 20.99
C ASP A 130 7.91 -6.61 20.47
N ILE A 131 8.76 -6.11 19.57
CA ILE A 131 8.64 -4.76 19.00
C ILE A 131 7.53 -4.72 17.95
N VAL A 132 7.36 -5.81 17.18
CA VAL A 132 6.23 -5.97 16.27
C VAL A 132 4.92 -5.97 17.06
N ASN A 133 4.82 -6.77 18.12
CA ASN A 133 3.62 -6.84 18.96
C ASN A 133 3.32 -5.49 19.60
N ASP A 134 4.34 -4.78 20.09
CA ASP A 134 4.18 -3.47 20.71
C ASP A 134 3.58 -2.44 19.74
N ILE A 135 4.23 -2.22 18.60
CA ILE A 135 3.81 -1.20 17.62
C ILE A 135 2.45 -1.57 17.02
N ALA A 136 2.27 -2.83 16.60
CA ALA A 136 1.02 -3.25 15.97
C ALA A 136 -0.15 -3.20 16.96
N THR A 137 0.04 -3.62 18.22
CA THR A 137 -1.02 -3.58 19.23
C THR A 137 -1.40 -2.14 19.54
N GLU A 138 -0.44 -1.26 19.80
CA GLU A 138 -0.72 0.14 20.14
C GLU A 138 -1.53 0.83 19.03
N VAL A 139 -1.04 0.78 17.79
CA VAL A 139 -1.68 1.47 16.66
C VAL A 139 -3.05 0.87 16.37
N THR A 140 -3.21 -0.45 16.51
CA THR A 140 -4.50 -1.12 16.35
C THR A 140 -5.50 -0.69 17.43
N LEU A 141 -5.08 -0.63 18.69
CA LEU A 141 -5.94 -0.18 19.79
C LEU A 141 -6.38 1.27 19.58
N ASN A 142 -5.44 2.16 19.23
CA ASN A 142 -5.75 3.54 18.91
C ASN A 142 -6.78 3.64 17.76
N ALA A 143 -6.55 2.95 16.65
CA ALA A 143 -7.47 2.97 15.50
C ALA A 143 -8.88 2.47 15.87
N MET A 144 -8.98 1.39 16.64
CA MET A 144 -10.28 0.87 17.10
C MET A 144 -10.99 1.82 18.06
N GLU A 145 -10.25 2.44 19.00
CA GLU A 145 -10.79 3.46 19.89
C GLU A 145 -11.31 4.67 19.12
N GLN A 146 -10.66 5.10 18.02
CA GLN A 146 -11.16 6.19 17.18
C GLN A 146 -12.53 5.85 16.57
N TYR A 147 -12.73 4.63 16.06
CA TYR A 147 -14.05 4.20 15.57
C TYR A 147 -15.11 4.18 16.68
N GLU A 148 -14.75 3.81 17.92
CA GLU A 148 -15.67 3.81 19.05
C GLU A 148 -16.00 5.23 19.56
N GLN A 149 -15.01 6.13 19.57
CA GLN A 149 -15.16 7.51 20.05
C GLN A 149 -15.90 8.40 19.04
N PHE A 150 -15.74 8.13 17.75
CA PHE A 150 -16.33 8.91 16.66
C PHE A 150 -17.32 8.05 15.87
N PRO A 151 -18.62 8.04 16.25
CA PRO A 151 -19.65 7.26 15.56
C PRO A 151 -19.74 7.55 14.05
N THR A 152 -19.40 8.77 13.63
CA THR A 152 -19.34 9.15 12.21
C THR A 152 -18.25 8.41 11.45
N MET A 153 -17.10 8.12 12.08
CA MET A 153 -16.01 7.34 11.47
C MET A 153 -16.43 5.87 11.31
N MET A 154 -17.16 5.34 12.31
CA MET A 154 -17.74 4.00 12.28
C MET A 154 -18.83 3.88 11.20
N GLU A 155 -19.63 4.92 11.00
CA GLU A 155 -20.63 4.97 9.92
C GLU A 155 -19.98 5.12 8.53
N ASP A 156 -18.91 5.90 8.41
CA ASP A 156 -18.16 6.08 7.17
C ASP A 156 -17.53 4.76 6.70
N HIS A 157 -16.75 4.11 7.57
CA HIS A 157 -16.24 2.75 7.35
C HIS A 157 -17.22 1.69 7.91
N PHE A 158 -18.46 1.72 7.42
CA PHE A 158 -19.53 0.81 7.87
C PHE A 158 -19.18 -0.68 7.72
N GLY A 159 -18.44 -1.04 6.67
CA GLY A 159 -18.02 -2.41 6.37
C GLY A 159 -16.85 -2.87 7.22
N GLY A 160 -16.94 -4.05 7.83
CA GLY A 160 -15.85 -4.61 8.65
C GLY A 160 -14.52 -4.73 7.90
N SER A 161 -14.57 -5.04 6.60
CA SER A 161 -13.38 -5.11 5.74
C SER A 161 -12.77 -3.77 5.36
N GLN A 162 -13.47 -2.64 5.57
CA GLN A 162 -12.90 -1.30 5.41
C GLN A 162 -12.09 -0.89 6.65
N ARG A 163 -12.45 -1.44 7.81
CA ARG A 163 -11.77 -1.17 9.09
C ARG A 163 -10.60 -2.10 9.36
N ALA A 164 -10.63 -3.30 8.79
CA ALA A 164 -9.57 -4.30 8.89
C ALA A 164 -8.47 -4.04 7.85
#